data_AF-A0A7V3ELC0-F1
#
_entry.id   AF-A0A7V3ELC0-F1
#
_cell.length_a   1.000
_cell.length_b   1.000
_cell.length_c   1.000
_cell.angle_alpha   90.00
_cell.angle_beta   90.00
_cell.angle_gamma   90.00
#
_symmetry.space_group_name_H-M   'P 1'
#
loop_
_entity.id
_entity.type
_entity.pdbx_description
1 polymer ?
#
loop_
_entity_poly.entity_id
_entity_poly.type
_entity_poly.pdbx_seq_one_letter_code
_entity_poly.pdbx_strand_id
1 'polypeptide(L)'
;MPGLSAAAADDAVRLEAIDFLKTNIESILTRGERLTVYADALGQRKNHPVAAVDDYALTLKVDANLYPLRWSDLKTDRLVDIARSVAGDSGERMVVASEIALLLGFPERASEWLGQIREP
;
A
#
# COMPACT_ATOMS: atom_id res chain seq x y z
N MET A 1 33.12 -4.27 1.32
CA MET A 1 31.90 -4.06 2.11
C MET A 1 30.69 -3.97 1.16
N PRO A 2 30.14 -5.09 0.67
CA PRO A 2 29.04 -5.05 -0.32
C PRO A 2 27.63 -4.96 0.31
N GLY A 3 27.47 -5.26 1.60
CA GLY A 3 26.13 -5.41 2.23
C GLY A 3 25.45 -4.12 2.72
N LEU A 4 26.23 -3.08 3.07
CA LEU A 4 25.67 -1.83 3.62
C LEU A 4 24.95 -0.97 2.56
N SER A 5 25.38 -1.05 1.30
CA SER A 5 24.81 -0.26 0.21
C SER A 5 23.50 -0.84 -0.35
N ALA A 6 23.35 -2.16 -0.33
CA ALA A 6 22.14 -2.82 -0.84
C ALA A 6 20.97 -2.64 0.13
N ALA A 7 21.20 -2.86 1.43
CA ALA A 7 20.16 -2.67 2.45
C ALA A 7 19.65 -1.22 2.51
N ALA A 8 20.55 -0.23 2.37
CA ALA A 8 20.15 1.18 2.33
C ALA A 8 19.33 1.54 1.08
N ALA A 9 19.61 0.89 -0.06
CA ALA A 9 18.84 1.07 -1.28
C ALA A 9 17.44 0.44 -1.15
N ASP A 10 17.35 -0.77 -0.57
CA ASP A 10 16.08 -1.46 -0.32
C ASP A 10 15.19 -0.65 0.64
N ASP A 11 15.78 -0.06 1.68
CA ASP A 11 15.07 0.81 2.63
C ASP A 11 14.58 2.11 1.96
N ALA A 12 15.40 2.74 1.10
CA ALA A 12 15.00 3.93 0.37
C ALA A 12 13.80 3.67 -0.56
N VAL A 13 13.83 2.56 -1.30
CA VAL A 13 12.74 2.13 -2.18
C VAL A 13 11.47 1.85 -1.37
N ARG A 14 11.60 1.22 -0.20
CA ARG A 14 10.47 0.97 0.68
C ARG A 14 9.84 2.26 1.20
N LEU A 15 10.65 3.25 1.58
CA LEU A 15 10.17 4.54 2.04
C LEU A 15 9.44 5.30 0.92
N GLU A 16 9.98 5.28 -0.30
CA GLU A 16 9.34 5.87 -1.47
C GLU A 16 7.95 5.24 -1.74
N ALA A 17 7.84 3.91 -1.68
CA ALA A 17 6.55 3.23 -1.81
C ALA A 17 5.55 3.64 -0.70
N ILE A 18 6.04 3.79 0.54
CA ILE A 18 5.21 4.28 1.67
C ILE A 18 4.72 5.70 1.40
N ASP A 19 5.57 6.60 0.91
CA ASP A 19 5.18 7.97 0.59
C ASP A 19 4.13 8.06 -0.53
N PHE A 20 4.26 7.23 -1.57
CA PHE A 20 3.24 7.11 -2.60
C PHE A 20 1.90 6.62 -2.04
N LEU A 21 1.92 5.60 -1.18
CA LEU A 21 0.72 5.09 -0.52
C LEU A 21 0.06 6.15 0.35
N LYS A 22 0.82 6.85 1.19
CA LYS A 22 0.31 7.92 2.06
C LYS A 22 -0.40 9.00 1.23
N THR A 23 0.25 9.49 0.19
CA THR A 23 -0.29 10.54 -0.68
C THR A 23 -1.60 10.11 -1.35
N ASN A 24 -1.66 8.87 -1.87
CA ASN A 24 -2.85 8.36 -2.52
C ASN A 24 -4.00 8.13 -1.53
N ILE A 25 -3.72 7.52 -0.38
CA ILE A 25 -4.72 7.28 0.67
C ILE A 25 -5.27 8.62 1.18
N GLU A 26 -4.41 9.59 1.47
CA GLU A 26 -4.83 10.92 1.92
C GLU A 26 -5.71 11.62 0.87
N SER A 27 -5.33 11.54 -0.42
CA SER A 27 -6.15 12.11 -1.50
C SER A 27 -7.55 11.48 -1.56
N ILE A 28 -7.64 10.15 -1.46
CA ILE A 28 -8.91 9.41 -1.47
C ILE A 28 -9.78 9.82 -0.27
N LEU A 29 -9.21 9.85 0.94
CA LEU A 29 -9.94 10.23 2.15
C LEU A 29 -10.40 11.69 2.10
N THR A 30 -9.58 12.60 1.58
CA THR A 30 -9.93 14.02 1.43
C THR A 30 -11.07 14.23 0.43
N ARG A 31 -11.19 13.37 -0.59
CA ARG A 31 -12.34 13.35 -1.52
C ARG A 31 -13.62 12.78 -0.89
N GLY A 32 -13.57 12.30 0.36
CA GLY A 32 -14.70 11.68 1.05
C GLY A 32 -15.01 10.26 0.56
N GLU A 33 -14.11 9.64 -0.20
CA GLU A 33 -14.27 8.27 -0.67
C GLU A 33 -14.08 7.28 0.49
N ARG A 34 -14.83 6.18 0.47
CA ARG A 34 -14.64 5.08 1.42
C ARG A 34 -13.54 4.17 0.90
N LEU A 35 -12.46 4.04 1.66
CA LEU A 35 -11.35 3.15 1.37
C LEU A 35 -11.32 1.96 2.33
N THR A 36 -11.17 0.76 1.79
CA THR A 36 -10.83 -0.45 2.54
C THR A 36 -9.51 -1.01 2.03
N VAL A 37 -8.65 -1.47 2.94
CA VAL A 37 -7.37 -2.08 2.58
C VAL A 37 -7.26 -3.51 3.09
N TYR A 38 -6.68 -4.39 2.29
CA TYR A 38 -6.31 -5.73 2.69
C TYR A 38 -5.02 -5.66 3.53
N ALA A 39 -5.15 -5.91 4.83
CA ALA A 39 -4.03 -5.79 5.77
C ALA A 39 -4.17 -6.77 6.94
N ASP A 40 -3.05 -7.01 7.62
CA ASP A 40 -3.03 -7.78 8.88
C ASP A 40 -3.34 -6.84 10.05
N ALA A 41 -4.49 -7.00 10.71
CA ALA A 41 -4.79 -6.28 11.95
C ALA A 41 -5.29 -7.25 13.02
N LEU A 42 -4.72 -7.17 14.23
CA LEU A 42 -5.04 -8.05 15.36
C LEU A 42 -4.99 -9.56 15.01
N GLY A 43 -4.01 -9.96 14.19
CA GLY A 43 -3.83 -11.35 13.75
C GLY A 43 -4.81 -11.82 12.66
N GLN A 44 -5.64 -10.92 12.10
CA GLN A 44 -6.54 -11.23 10.99
C GLN A 44 -6.09 -10.51 9.73
N ARG A 45 -5.94 -11.26 8.63
CA ARG A 45 -5.66 -10.72 7.30
C ARG A 45 -6.93 -10.60 6.48
N LYS A 46 -7.51 -9.41 6.40
CA LYS A 46 -8.74 -9.15 5.65
C LYS A 46 -8.85 -7.69 5.23
N ASN A 47 -9.95 -7.34 4.56
CA ASN A 47 -10.26 -5.95 4.22
C ASN A 47 -10.73 -5.19 5.46
N HIS A 48 -10.06 -4.08 5.75
CA HIS A 48 -10.36 -3.18 6.86
C HIS A 48 -10.63 -1.77 6.35
N PRO A 49 -11.66 -1.07 6.84
CA PRO A 49 -11.85 0.34 6.52
C PRO A 49 -10.68 1.18 7.00
N VAL A 50 -10.23 2.11 6.17
CA VAL A 50 -9.22 3.09 6.56
C VAL A 50 -9.91 4.23 7.30
N ALA A 51 -9.41 4.56 8.48
CA ALA A 51 -9.88 5.68 9.30
C ALA A 51 -9.08 6.95 9.03
N ALA A 52 -7.75 6.82 8.95
CA ALA A 52 -6.82 7.93 8.76
C ALA A 52 -5.48 7.39 8.25
N VAL A 53 -4.67 8.30 7.71
CA VAL A 53 -3.27 8.06 7.36
C VAL A 53 -2.44 9.23 7.84
N ASP A 54 -1.25 8.95 8.35
CA ASP A 54 -0.25 9.94 8.71
C ASP A 54 1.16 9.41 8.42
N ASP A 55 2.18 10.21 8.78
CA ASP A 55 3.59 9.90 8.55
C ASP A 55 4.07 8.63 9.27
N TYR A 56 3.40 8.23 10.35
CA TYR A 56 3.83 7.13 11.21
C TYR A 56 3.00 5.86 10.97
N ALA A 57 1.72 5.99 10.66
CA ALA A 57 0.82 4.85 10.56
C ALA A 57 -0.34 5.01 9.55
N LEU A 58 -0.81 3.85 9.09
CA LEU A 58 -2.13 3.66 8.51
C LEU A 58 -3.11 3.24 9.60
N THR A 59 -4.08 4.09 9.93
CA THR A 59 -5.06 3.76 10.97
C THR A 59 -6.26 3.06 10.36
N LEU A 60 -6.52 1.84 10.81
CA LEU A 60 -7.65 1.00 10.37
C LEU A 60 -8.77 1.00 11.39
N LYS A 61 -10.02 0.84 10.93
CA LYS A 61 -11.14 0.47 11.79
C LYS A 61 -11.22 -1.05 11.89
N VAL A 62 -11.06 -1.58 13.09
CA VAL A 62 -11.23 -3.01 13.39
C VAL A 62 -12.36 -3.12 14.39
N ASP A 63 -13.51 -3.60 13.92
CA ASP A 63 -14.77 -3.59 14.65
C ASP A 63 -15.11 -2.18 15.15
N ALA A 64 -15.14 -1.96 16.47
CA ALA A 64 -15.39 -0.65 17.08
C ALA A 64 -14.12 0.13 17.43
N ASN A 65 -12.93 -0.40 17.14
CA ASN A 65 -11.65 0.15 17.58
C ASN A 65 -10.84 0.73 16.42
N LEU A 66 -9.98 1.71 16.74
CA LEU A 66 -8.94 2.21 15.84
C LEU A 66 -7.65 1.44 16.08
N TYR A 67 -7.07 0.91 15.01
CA TYR A 67 -5.86 0.11 15.05
C TYR A 67 -4.79 0.74 14.15
N PRO A 68 -3.71 1.31 14.72
CA PRO A 68 -2.63 1.91 13.94
C PRO A 68 -1.67 0.82 13.42
N LEU A 69 -1.53 0.73 12.10
CA LEU A 69 -0.48 -0.04 11.44
C LEU A 69 0.72 0.85 11.16
N ARG A 70 1.82 0.65 11.89
CA ARG A 70 3.04 1.42 11.68
C ARG A 70 3.69 1.07 10.35
N TRP A 71 4.03 2.07 9.56
CA TRP A 71 4.70 1.88 8.27
C TRP A 71 6.05 1.16 8.41
N SER A 72 6.77 1.45 9.50
CA SER A 72 8.05 0.82 9.86
C SER A 72 7.95 -0.69 10.04
N ASP A 73 6.78 -1.19 10.42
CA ASP A 73 6.59 -2.60 10.80
C ASP A 73 6.05 -3.44 9.64
N LEU A 74 5.57 -2.78 8.57
CA LEU A 74 5.00 -3.44 7.40
C LEU A 74 6.06 -4.01 6.47
N LYS A 75 6.06 -5.34 6.33
CA LYS A 75 6.87 -6.01 5.31
C LYS A 75 6.48 -5.58 3.89
N THR A 76 7.41 -5.72 2.96
CA THR A 76 7.28 -5.30 1.57
C THR A 76 6.07 -5.92 0.87
N ASP A 77 5.79 -7.21 1.10
CA ASP A 77 4.61 -7.90 0.56
C ASP A 77 3.29 -7.28 1.03
N ARG A 78 3.26 -6.72 2.25
CA ARG A 78 2.08 -6.05 2.81
C ARG A 78 1.83 -4.68 2.21
N LEU A 79 2.90 -3.95 1.91
CA LEU A 79 2.79 -2.67 1.20
C LEU A 79 2.16 -2.88 -0.18
N VAL A 80 2.54 -3.96 -0.87
CA VAL A 80 1.98 -4.33 -2.18
C VAL A 80 0.49 -4.67 -2.08
N ASP A 81 0.06 -5.41 -1.05
CA ASP A 81 -1.36 -5.71 -0.84
C ASP A 81 -2.19 -4.44 -0.55
N ILE A 82 -1.64 -3.52 0.24
CA ILE A 82 -2.26 -2.22 0.51
C ILE A 82 -2.35 -1.42 -0.78
N ALA A 83 -1.29 -1.38 -1.59
CA ALA A 83 -1.27 -0.70 -2.88
C ALA A 83 -2.39 -1.20 -3.80
N ARG A 84 -2.57 -2.51 -3.91
CA ARG A 84 -3.66 -3.09 -4.70
C ARG A 84 -5.03 -2.66 -4.20
N SER A 85 -5.19 -2.62 -2.89
CA SER A 85 -6.47 -2.22 -2.29
C SER A 85 -6.78 -0.74 -2.49
N VAL A 86 -5.75 0.11 -2.47
CA VAL A 86 -5.84 1.55 -2.77
C VAL A 86 -6.22 1.78 -4.24
N ALA A 87 -5.74 0.92 -5.14
CA ALA A 87 -6.11 1.00 -6.55
C ALA A 87 -7.61 0.77 -6.79
N GLY A 88 -8.19 -0.22 -6.10
CA GLY A 88 -9.56 -0.65 -6.35
C GLY A 88 -9.76 -1.03 -7.82
N ASP A 89 -10.79 -0.48 -8.46
CA ASP A 89 -11.07 -0.68 -9.90
C ASP A 89 -10.64 0.52 -10.77
N SER A 90 -9.91 1.49 -10.21
CA SER A 90 -9.47 2.66 -10.97
C SER A 90 -8.23 2.32 -11.80
N GLY A 91 -8.32 2.40 -13.13
CA GLY A 91 -7.20 2.13 -14.02
C GLY A 91 -5.96 2.99 -13.73
N GLU A 92 -6.14 4.30 -13.49
CA GLU A 92 -5.06 5.21 -13.10
C GLU A 92 -4.38 4.77 -11.80
N ARG A 93 -5.16 4.47 -10.76
CA ARG A 93 -4.60 4.01 -9.47
C ARG A 93 -3.99 2.61 -9.59
N MET A 94 -4.44 1.80 -10.56
CA MET A 94 -3.87 0.48 -10.84
C MET A 94 -2.47 0.57 -11.43
N VAL A 95 -2.19 1.58 -12.26
CA VAL A 95 -0.83 1.85 -12.75
C VAL A 95 0.09 2.14 -11.57
N VAL A 96 -0.32 3.05 -10.67
CA VAL A 96 0.45 3.40 -9.47
C VAL A 96 0.70 2.19 -8.57
N ALA A 97 -0.32 1.36 -8.33
CA ALA A 97 -0.14 0.13 -7.54
C ALA A 97 0.83 -0.86 -8.20
N SER A 98 0.83 -0.94 -9.53
CA SER A 98 1.75 -1.77 -10.30
C SER A 98 3.18 -1.24 -10.26
N GLU A 99 3.37 0.09 -10.31
CA GLU A 99 4.67 0.73 -10.10
C GLU A 99 5.21 0.44 -8.70
N ILE A 100 4.38 0.57 -7.66
CA ILE A 100 4.76 0.20 -6.29
C ILE A 100 5.16 -1.28 -6.22
N ALA A 101 4.42 -2.17 -6.86
CA ALA A 101 4.77 -3.60 -6.90
C ALA A 101 6.12 -3.84 -7.61
N LEU A 102 6.40 -3.13 -8.71
CA LEU A 102 7.70 -3.21 -9.41
C LEU A 102 8.84 -2.72 -8.53
N LEU A 103 8.70 -1.52 -7.94
CA LEU A 103 9.68 -0.93 -7.02
C LEU A 103 10.02 -1.91 -5.90
N LEU A 104 9.01 -2.54 -5.33
CA LEU A 104 9.14 -3.46 -4.21
C LEU A 104 9.59 -4.88 -4.59
N GLY A 105 9.90 -5.14 -5.86
CA GLY A 105 10.43 -6.43 -6.33
C GLY A 105 9.38 -7.51 -6.61
N PHE A 106 8.15 -7.12 -6.93
CA PHE A 106 7.04 -8.02 -7.27
C PHE A 106 6.54 -7.83 -8.72
N PRO A 107 7.39 -8.05 -9.73
CA PRO A 107 7.07 -7.78 -11.14
C PRO A 107 5.91 -8.63 -11.67
N GLU A 108 5.75 -9.87 -11.20
CA GLU A 108 4.65 -10.75 -11.59
C GLU A 108 3.29 -10.16 -11.19
N ARG A 109 3.20 -9.60 -9.98
CA ARG A 109 1.98 -8.93 -9.48
C ARG A 109 1.69 -7.68 -10.29
N ALA A 110 2.72 -6.87 -10.56
CA ALA A 110 2.58 -5.68 -11.39
C ALA A 110 2.07 -6.03 -12.80
N SER A 111 2.66 -7.04 -13.44
CA SER A 111 2.23 -7.46 -14.77
C SER A 111 0.79 -7.99 -14.78
N GLU A 112 0.40 -8.76 -13.76
CA GLU A 112 -0.97 -9.24 -13.61
C GLU A 112 -1.96 -8.07 -13.52
N TRP A 113 -1.65 -7.07 -12.70
CA TRP A 113 -2.55 -5.93 -12.47
C TRP A 113 -2.63 -4.99 -13.67
N LEU A 114 -1.51 -4.72 -14.34
CA LEU A 114 -1.49 -3.97 -15.59
C LEU A 114 -2.34 -4.67 -16.66
N GLY A 115 -2.29 -6.00 -16.74
CA GLY A 115 -3.14 -6.79 -17.65
C GLY A 115 -4.64 -6.76 -17.33
N GLN A 116 -5.02 -6.36 -16.11
CA GLN A 116 -6.41 -6.18 -15.70
C GLN A 116 -6.97 -4.79 -16.00
N ILE A 117 -6.11 -3.82 -16.33
CA ILE A 117 -6.53 -2.51 -16.84
C ILE A 117 -7.12 -2.78 -18.22
N ARG A 118 -8.45 -2.94 -18.28
CA ARG A 118 -9.14 -3.16 -19.55
C ARG A 118 -8.83 -1.99 -20.48
N GLU A 119 -8.46 -2.31 -21.72
CA GLU A 119 -8.58 -1.34 -22.81
C GLU A 119 -10.02 -0.81 -22.82
N PRO A 120 -10.21 0.51 -22.94
CA PRO A 120 -11.52 1.16 -22.88
C PRO A 120 -12.52 0.61 -23.90
#